data_AF-A0A0Q7AB37-F1
#
_entry.id   AF-A0A0Q7AB37-F1
#
_cell.length_a   1.000
_cell.length_b   1.000
_cell.length_c   1.000
_cell.angle_alpha   90.00
_cell.angle_beta   90.00
_cell.angle_gamma   90.00
#
_symmetry.space_group_name_H-M   'P 1'
#
loop_
_entity.id
_entity.type
_entity.pdbx_description
1 polymer ?
#
loop_
_entity_poly.entity_id
_entity_poly.type
_entity_poly.pdbx_seq_one_letter_code
_entity_poly.pdbx_strand_id
1 'polypeptide(L)' 'MPKPPPPDPGWLRSFTLHLVELAPKLDVVTAMTFARHAFDAMFLLPPNEAAEIWDETMTCRIVSWRSLH' A
#
# COMPACT_ATOMS: atom_id res chain seq x y z
N MET A 1 16.69 13.26 -2.57
CA MET A 1 15.72 13.46 -1.48
C MET A 1 16.19 12.65 -0.27
N PRO A 2 15.98 13.15 0.97
CA PRO A 2 16.25 12.36 2.17
C PRO A 2 15.44 11.06 2.14
N LYS A 3 16.00 9.98 2.68
CA LYS A 3 15.31 8.68 2.76
C LYS A 3 14.10 8.84 3.69
N PRO A 4 12.91 8.33 3.31
CA PRO A 4 11.77 8.38 4.21
C PRO A 4 12.08 7.66 5.52
N PRO A 5 11.53 8.13 6.65
CA PRO A 5 11.63 7.40 7.91
C PRO A 5 11.05 5.99 7.73
N PRO A 6 11.38 5.02 8.60
CA PRO A 6 10.61 3.78 8.62
C PRO A 6 9.16 4.05 9.07
N PRO A 7 8.17 3.30 8.55
CA PRO A 7 6.80 3.34 9.05
C PRO A 7 6.77 2.94 10.52
N ASP A 8 5.86 3.56 11.25
CA ASP A 8 5.47 3.08 12.57
C ASP A 8 4.99 1.61 12.47
N PRO A 9 5.46 0.70 13.34
CA PRO A 9 5.05 -0.71 13.29
C PRO A 9 3.55 -0.93 13.45
N GLY A 10 2.87 -0.09 14.25
CA GLY A 10 1.42 -0.13 14.45
C GLY A 10 0.66 0.30 13.20
N TRP A 11 1.14 1.34 12.52
CA TRP A 11 0.63 1.76 11.21
C TRP A 11 0.78 0.65 10.17
N LEU A 12 1.98 0.08 10.03
CA LEU A 12 2.26 -0.96 9.04
C LEU A 12 1.36 -2.18 9.23
N ARG A 13 1.19 -2.61 10.50
CA ARG A 13 0.31 -3.73 10.85
C ARG A 13 -1.15 -3.43 10.51
N SER A 14 -1.67 -2.28 10.94
CA SER A 14 -3.06 -1.89 10.71
C SER A 14 -3.37 -1.80 9.21
N PHE A 15 -2.45 -1.22 8.44
CA PHE A 15 -2.60 -1.08 7.00
C PHE A 15 -2.53 -2.41 6.25
N THR A 16 -1.61 -3.29 6.67
CA THR A 16 -1.51 -4.66 6.13
C THR A 16 -2.80 -5.43 6.35
N LEU A 17 -3.40 -5.36 7.55
CA LEU A 17 -4.68 -6.01 7.85
C LEU A 17 -5.81 -5.47 6.98
N HIS A 18 -5.87 -4.14 6.80
CA HIS A 18 -6.85 -3.51 5.92
C HIS A 18 -6.73 -4.00 4.46
N LEU A 19 -5.50 -4.13 3.94
CA LEU A 19 -5.26 -4.68 2.60
C LEU A 19 -5.74 -6.14 2.48
N VAL A 20 -5.53 -6.96 3.51
CA VAL A 20 -6.02 -8.35 3.55
C VAL A 20 -7.56 -8.40 3.64
N GLU A 21 -8.19 -7.50 4.39
CA GLU A 21 -9.66 -7.39 4.43
C GLU A 21 -10.24 -7.04 3.06
N LEU A 22 -9.62 -6.09 2.35
CA LEU A 22 -10.03 -5.68 1.00
C LEU A 22 -9.72 -6.76 -0.05
N ALA A 23 -8.65 -7.53 0.14
CA ALA A 23 -8.22 -8.59 -0.76
C ALA A 23 -7.94 -9.88 0.03
N PRO A 24 -8.96 -10.67 0.40
CA PRO A 24 -8.80 -11.86 1.24
C PRO A 24 -7.90 -12.96 0.64
N LYS A 25 -7.68 -12.92 -0.68
CA LYS A 25 -6.77 -13.82 -1.40
C LYS A 25 -5.30 -13.36 -1.35
N LEU A 26 -5.03 -12.14 -0.87
CA LEU A 26 -3.68 -11.57 -0.74
C LEU A 26 -3.04 -12.13 0.52
N ASP A 27 -1.89 -12.77 0.39
CA ASP A 27 -1.15 -13.26 1.55
C ASP A 27 -0.56 -12.08 2.35
N VAL A 28 -0.33 -12.32 3.65
CA VAL A 28 0.12 -11.28 4.60
C VAL A 28 1.49 -10.70 4.22
N VAL A 29 2.39 -11.50 3.62
CA VAL A 29 3.73 -11.02 3.25
C VAL A 29 3.63 -10.04 2.09
N THR A 30 2.86 -10.41 1.05
CA THR A 30 2.61 -9.53 -0.09
C THR A 30 1.86 -8.27 0.33
N ALA A 31 0.86 -8.38 1.21
CA ALA A 31 0.15 -7.22 1.78
C ALA A 31 1.10 -6.29 2.55
N MET A 32 2.04 -6.84 3.33
CA MET A 32 3.03 -6.06 4.07
C MET A 32 4.04 -5.37 3.14
N THR A 33 4.46 -6.03 2.06
CA THR A 33 5.28 -5.43 1.01
C THR A 33 4.56 -4.26 0.34
N PHE A 34 3.27 -4.42 0.02
CA PHE A 34 2.45 -3.33 -0.52
C PHE A 34 2.32 -2.17 0.47
N ALA A 35 2.04 -2.45 1.74
CA ALA A 35 1.95 -1.44 2.79
C ALA A 35 3.27 -0.67 2.97
N ARG A 36 4.43 -1.31 2.76
CA ARG A 36 5.72 -0.63 2.82
C ARG A 36 5.94 0.31 1.63
N HIS A 37 5.63 -0.16 0.41
CA HIS A 37 5.72 0.68 -0.78
C HIS A 37 4.76 1.87 -0.73
N ALA A 38 3.57 1.67 -0.15
CA ALA A 38 2.63 2.73 0.14
C ALA A 38 3.23 3.83 0.99
N PHE A 39 3.83 3.41 2.10
CA PHE A 39 4.46 4.32 3.04
C PHE A 39 5.55 5.14 2.36
N ASP A 40 6.46 4.47 1.64
CA ASP A 40 7.57 5.14 0.97
C ASP A 40 7.09 6.12 -0.12
N ALA A 41 6.00 5.80 -0.84
CA ALA A 41 5.43 6.65 -1.89
C ALA A 41 4.82 7.96 -1.34
N MET A 42 4.24 7.94 -0.13
CA MET A 42 3.71 9.15 0.52
C MET A 42 4.76 10.22 0.82
N PHE A 43 6.06 9.86 0.85
CA PHE A 43 7.17 10.82 1.02
C PHE A 43 7.75 11.31 -0.30
N LEU A 44 7.38 10.68 -1.42
CA LEU A 44 7.87 11.04 -2.75
C LEU A 44 6.91 11.97 -3.48
N LEU A 45 5.64 12.03 -3.07
CA LEU A 45 4.59 12.80 -3.71
C LEU A 45 4.06 13.90 -2.78
N PRO A 46 3.74 15.10 -3.31
CA PRO A 46 2.93 16.08 -2.60
C PRO A 46 1.62 15.43 -2.10
N PRO A 47 1.09 15.78 -0.90
CA PRO A 47 -0.06 15.11 -0.30
C PRO A 47 -1.31 15.01 -1.21
N ASN A 48 -1.50 16.02 -2.06
CA ASN A 48 -2.55 16.11 -3.06
C ASN A 48 -2.37 15.11 -4.21
N GLU A 49 -1.13 14.85 -4.65
CA GLU A 49 -0.81 13.89 -5.72
C GLU A 49 -0.68 12.46 -5.19
N ALA A 50 -0.22 12.32 -3.93
CA ALA A 50 -0.11 11.03 -3.25
C ALA A 50 -1.47 10.33 -3.12
N ALA A 51 -2.54 11.08 -2.84
CA ALA A 51 -3.89 10.53 -2.68
C ALA A 51 -4.50 10.04 -4.00
N GLU A 52 -4.34 10.79 -5.10
CA GLU A 52 -4.83 10.40 -6.44
C GLU A 52 -4.08 9.18 -6.98
N ILE A 53 -2.74 9.20 -6.92
CA ILE A 53 -1.92 8.08 -7.39
C ILE A 53 -2.15 6.84 -6.52
N TRP A 54 -2.38 7.01 -5.22
CA TRP A 54 -2.74 5.92 -4.32
C TRP A 54 -4.03 5.24 -4.75
N ASP A 55 -5.10 6.01 -4.97
CA ASP A 55 -6.42 5.48 -5.29
C ASP A 55 -6.42 4.73 -6.63
N GLU A 56 -5.77 5.27 -7.66
CA GLU A 56 -5.68 4.64 -8.96
C GLU A 56 -4.73 3.42 -8.95
N THR A 57 -3.55 3.54 -8.35
CA THR A 57 -2.50 2.51 -8.47
C THR A 57 -2.77 1.32 -7.55
N MET A 58 -3.30 1.53 -6.34
CA MET A 58 -3.67 0.42 -5.46
C MET A 58 -4.91 -0.29 -5.97
N THR A 59 -5.92 0.45 -6.43
CA THR A 59 -7.12 -0.17 -7.00
C THR A 59 -6.75 -0.97 -8.24
N CYS A 60 -5.95 -0.44 -9.17
CA CYS A 60 -5.50 -1.21 -10.34
C CYS A 60 -4.66 -2.43 -9.97
N ARG A 61 -3.76 -2.36 -8.98
CA ARG A 61 -2.92 -3.51 -8.59
C ARG A 61 -3.73 -4.58 -7.86
N ILE A 62 -4.64 -4.20 -6.96
CA ILE A 62 -5.55 -5.11 -6.26
C ILE A 62 -6.53 -5.77 -7.24
N VAL A 63 -7.11 -4.99 -8.17
CA VAL A 63 -8.04 -5.50 -9.20
C VAL A 63 -7.33 -6.39 -10.22
N SER A 64 -6.13 -6.01 -10.69
CA SER A 64 -5.33 -6.84 -11.59
C SER A 64 -4.96 -8.19 -10.96
N TRP A 65 -4.63 -8.20 -9.66
CA TRP A 65 -4.44 -9.45 -8.90
C TRP A 65 -5.71 -10.31 -8.83
N ARG A 66 -6.89 -9.71 -8.69
CA ARG A 66 -8.18 -10.43 -8.74
C ARG A 66 -8.47 -11.04 -10.10
N SER A 67 -7.98 -10.45 -11.18
CA SER A 67 -8.21 -10.92 -12.56
C SER A 67 -7.20 -11.96 -13.04
N LEU A 68 -6.05 -12.10 -12.37
CA LEU A 68 -5.05 -13.11 -12.67
C LEU A 68 -5.31 -14.47 -11.96
N HIS A 69 -6.26 -14.52 -11.00
CA HIS A 69 -6.58 -15.71 -10.19
C HIS A 69 -8.08 -15.91 -9.86
#